data_AF-A0A0C9VI78-F1
#
_entry.id   AF-A0A0C9VI78-F1
#
_cell.length_a   1.000
_cell.length_b   1.000
_cell.length_c   1.000
_cell.angle_alpha   90.00
_cell.angle_beta   90.00
_cell.angle_gamma   90.00
#
_symmetry.space_group_name_H-M   'P 1'
#
loop_
_entity.id
_entity.type
_entity.pdbx_description
1 polymer ?
#
loop_
_entity_poly.entity_id
_entity_poly.type
_entity_poly.pdbx_seq_one_letter_code
_entity_poly.pdbx_strand_id
1 'polypeptide(L)'
;MTNADVSFSKSIRPECEAQVKGHPDATYKKFLEHTKAQEFVKYGWAALARDDTLSQDQCEEKPPPLLFASQATSNIIVFDPGEWDSVFCEAYQTEDASVGLGVWWGDSDPRNVSERCPGVESLDRGLMAAVVRALETVPPGNASLKITTTSLRCISLIQQSVNLMKAETVAEGVKQHDMPLATYLPRLILQIRRRGRRVCFKHVKDFSEIQSPCVKGARQLAFEGAYKETSRKAWGFPETNIGITGGIYSSIASLEFEL
;
A
#
# COMPACT_ATOMS: atom_id res chain seq x y z
N MET A 1 -8.45 -44.80 4.58
CA MET A 1 -8.49 -43.83 3.46
C MET A 1 -9.93 -43.31 3.41
N THR A 2 -10.23 -42.22 4.13
CA THR A 2 -10.40 -40.82 3.62
C THR A 2 -11.70 -40.70 2.81
N ASN A 3 -12.70 -39.88 3.12
CA ASN A 3 -12.69 -38.50 3.63
C ASN A 3 -13.96 -38.19 4.46
N ALA A 4 -13.81 -37.33 5.47
CA ALA A 4 -14.91 -36.64 6.12
C ALA A 4 -15.07 -35.27 5.43
N ASP A 5 -16.19 -35.07 4.74
CA ASP A 5 -16.61 -33.74 4.27
C ASP A 5 -17.17 -32.95 5.45
N VAL A 6 -16.39 -32.00 5.96
CA VAL A 6 -16.85 -31.00 6.91
C VAL A 6 -17.53 -29.89 6.09
N SER A 7 -18.84 -29.99 5.92
CA SER A 7 -19.68 -28.91 5.40
C SER A 7 -19.94 -27.90 6.51
N PHE A 8 -19.33 -26.72 6.40
CA PHE A 8 -19.63 -25.57 7.26
C PHE A 8 -21.01 -25.01 6.88
N SER A 9 -22.06 -25.42 7.60
CA SER A 9 -23.36 -24.74 7.52
C SER A 9 -23.30 -23.45 8.33
N LYS A 10 -23.28 -22.31 7.64
CA LYS A 10 -23.46 -21.00 8.26
C LYS A 10 -24.89 -20.96 8.81
N SER A 11 -25.05 -20.98 10.13
CA SER A 11 -26.36 -20.97 10.79
C SER A 11 -27.13 -19.70 10.38
N ILE A 12 -28.16 -19.87 9.55
CA ILE A 12 -29.12 -18.85 9.18
C ILE A 12 -30.13 -18.75 10.32
N ARG A 13 -30.42 -17.52 10.79
CA ARG A 13 -31.44 -17.32 11.81
C ARG A 13 -32.84 -17.57 11.24
N PRO A 14 -33.75 -18.24 11.96
CA PRO A 14 -35.07 -18.60 11.45
C PRO A 14 -35.89 -17.40 10.96
N GLU A 15 -35.79 -16.25 11.65
CA GLU A 15 -36.53 -15.04 11.27
C GLU A 15 -36.12 -14.43 9.90
N CYS A 16 -34.95 -14.78 9.36
CA CYS A 16 -34.44 -14.24 8.11
C CYS A 16 -34.40 -15.28 6.97
N GLU A 17 -34.76 -16.53 7.25
CA GLU A 17 -34.60 -17.66 6.31
C GLU A 17 -35.38 -17.46 5.01
N ALA A 18 -36.61 -16.95 5.08
CA ALA A 18 -37.46 -16.72 3.91
C ALA A 18 -36.89 -15.69 2.92
N GLN A 19 -36.01 -14.79 3.37
CA GLN A 19 -35.43 -13.72 2.55
C GLN A 19 -34.09 -14.11 1.92
N VAL A 20 -33.37 -15.06 2.51
CA VAL A 20 -32.03 -15.48 2.05
C VAL A 20 -32.04 -16.81 1.29
N LYS A 21 -33.15 -17.56 1.33
CA LYS A 21 -33.31 -18.83 0.63
C LYS A 21 -33.31 -18.62 -0.89
N GLY A 22 -32.26 -19.11 -1.56
CA GLY A 22 -32.06 -18.97 -3.01
C GLY A 22 -31.02 -17.91 -3.41
N HIS A 23 -30.45 -17.17 -2.46
CA HIS A 23 -29.40 -16.18 -2.71
C HIS A 23 -28.08 -16.60 -2.03
N PRO A 24 -27.17 -17.32 -2.73
CA PRO A 24 -25.99 -17.94 -2.12
C PRO A 24 -24.98 -16.96 -1.50
N ASP A 25 -25.08 -15.65 -1.79
CA ASP A 25 -24.18 -14.61 -1.27
C ASP A 25 -24.90 -13.52 -0.46
N ALA A 26 -26.08 -13.82 0.10
CA ALA A 26 -26.79 -12.85 0.92
C ALA A 26 -25.98 -12.45 2.17
N THR A 27 -25.69 -11.16 2.31
CA THR A 27 -24.99 -10.57 3.46
C THR A 27 -26.00 -9.84 4.34
N TYR A 28 -25.93 -10.05 5.67
CA TYR A 28 -26.79 -9.36 6.62
C TYR A 28 -26.04 -8.18 7.25
N LYS A 29 -26.76 -7.07 7.48
CA LYS A 29 -26.26 -5.89 8.19
C LYS A 29 -27.19 -5.57 9.34
N LYS A 30 -26.64 -5.40 10.54
CA LYS A 30 -27.40 -5.04 11.73
C LYS A 30 -27.42 -3.52 11.88
N PHE A 31 -28.57 -2.99 12.23
CA PHE A 31 -28.75 -1.59 12.59
C PHE A 31 -29.26 -1.52 14.03
N LEU A 32 -28.74 -0.57 14.81
CA LEU A 32 -29.20 -0.35 16.17
C LEU A 32 -30.58 0.33 16.20
N GLU A 33 -30.92 1.08 15.15
CA GLU A 33 -32.19 1.81 15.01
C GLU A 33 -32.92 1.44 13.73
N HIS A 34 -34.25 1.32 13.83
CA HIS A 34 -35.12 0.97 12.71
C HIS A 34 -35.07 2.01 11.58
N THR A 35 -34.98 3.30 11.91
CA THR A 35 -34.90 4.40 10.92
C THR A 35 -33.66 4.26 10.03
N LYS A 36 -32.50 3.91 10.61
CA LYS A 36 -31.26 3.68 9.86
C LYS A 36 -31.35 2.47 8.92
N ALA A 37 -32.07 1.43 9.33
CA ALA A 37 -32.35 0.29 8.47
C ALA A 37 -33.21 0.69 7.25
N GLN A 38 -34.24 1.52 7.46
CA GLN A 38 -35.09 2.03 6.38
C GLN A 38 -34.33 2.91 5.39
N GLU A 39 -33.44 3.79 5.88
CA GLU A 39 -32.60 4.64 5.03
C GLU A 39 -31.59 3.82 4.22
N PHE A 40 -31.01 2.77 4.82
CA PHE A 40 -30.13 1.85 4.10
C PHE A 40 -30.85 1.12 2.96
N VAL A 41 -32.11 0.71 3.15
CA VAL A 41 -32.91 0.11 2.08
C VAL A 41 -33.22 1.14 0.97
N LYS A 42 -33.47 2.40 1.34
CA LYS A 42 -33.84 3.46 0.39
C LYS A 42 -32.68 4.01 -0.43
N TYR A 43 -31.47 4.10 0.16
CA TYR A 43 -30.33 4.78 -0.46
C TYR A 43 -29.07 3.90 -0.60
N GLY A 44 -29.13 2.63 -0.18
CA GLY A 44 -28.02 1.68 -0.26
C GLY A 44 -26.80 2.13 0.54
N TRP A 45 -25.62 1.65 0.13
CA TRP A 45 -24.36 1.96 0.82
C TRP A 45 -23.96 3.45 0.77
N ALA A 46 -24.63 4.26 -0.06
CA ALA A 46 -24.41 5.70 -0.19
C ALA A 46 -25.04 6.52 0.95
N ALA A 47 -25.99 5.96 1.72
CA ALA A 47 -26.68 6.66 2.82
C ALA A 47 -25.74 7.06 3.97
N LEU A 48 -24.66 6.30 4.18
CA LEU A 48 -23.73 6.47 5.31
C LEU A 48 -22.72 7.60 5.11
N ALA A 49 -22.76 8.30 3.96
CA ALA A 49 -21.79 9.35 3.62
C ALA A 49 -22.18 10.75 4.12
N ARG A 50 -23.26 10.89 4.90
CA ARG A 50 -23.86 12.20 5.20
C ARG A 50 -23.88 12.62 6.67
N ASP A 51 -23.39 11.81 7.60
CA ASP A 51 -23.43 12.21 9.01
C ASP A 51 -22.20 11.73 9.76
N ASP A 52 -21.25 12.65 9.96
CA ASP A 52 -20.58 12.81 11.25
C ASP A 52 -19.84 14.16 11.27
N THR A 53 -20.56 15.19 11.69
CA THR A 53 -19.99 16.43 12.22
C THR A 53 -20.29 16.47 13.72
N LEU A 54 -19.26 16.79 14.50
CA LEU A 54 -19.25 17.10 15.95
C LEU A 54 -19.36 15.92 16.92
N SER A 55 -18.19 15.52 17.45
CA SER A 55 -17.87 15.72 18.89
C SER A 55 -16.36 15.54 19.12
N GLN A 56 -15.71 16.61 19.59
CA GLN A 56 -14.38 16.59 20.22
C GLN A 56 -14.54 16.04 21.64
N ASP A 57 -13.58 15.22 22.11
CA ASP A 57 -13.08 15.24 23.49
C ASP A 57 -11.75 14.47 23.61
N GLN A 58 -10.85 14.95 24.47
CA GLN A 58 -9.46 14.50 24.65
C GLN A 58 -9.27 13.44 25.77
N CYS A 59 -8.04 12.88 25.77
CA CYS A 59 -7.24 12.32 26.88
C CYS A 59 -7.58 10.91 27.43
N GLU A 60 -6.60 10.00 27.53
CA GLU A 60 -5.71 9.81 28.71
C GLU A 60 -4.87 8.50 28.63
N GLU A 61 -3.59 8.54 29.07
CA GLU A 61 -2.68 7.40 29.26
C GLU A 61 -2.93 6.63 30.57
N LYS A 62 -2.66 5.30 30.60
CA LYS A 62 -2.17 4.59 31.82
C LYS A 62 -1.49 3.21 31.54
N PRO A 63 -0.42 2.80 32.27
CA PRO A 63 0.36 1.54 32.07
C PRO A 63 0.09 0.46 33.17
N PRO A 64 0.92 -0.60 33.40
CA PRO A 64 1.33 -1.82 32.64
C PRO A 64 0.87 -3.15 33.36
N PRO A 65 1.39 -4.38 33.07
CA PRO A 65 2.54 -4.88 33.87
C PRO A 65 3.56 -5.79 33.14
N LEU A 66 4.73 -5.90 33.76
CA LEU A 66 5.97 -6.58 33.37
C LEU A 66 6.02 -8.08 33.75
N LEU A 67 7.06 -8.77 33.21
CA LEU A 67 7.85 -9.94 33.69
C LEU A 67 7.83 -11.10 32.65
N PHE A 68 8.97 -11.54 32.08
CA PHE A 68 10.04 -12.28 32.76
C PHE A 68 11.47 -12.03 32.21
N ALA A 69 12.45 -12.01 33.14
CA ALA A 69 13.92 -11.96 32.98
C ALA A 69 14.49 -13.28 32.38
N SER A 70 15.72 -13.42 31.86
CA SER A 70 17.09 -13.20 32.41
C SER A 70 18.05 -13.82 31.35
N GLN A 71 19.27 -13.37 30.99
CA GLN A 71 20.44 -13.07 31.81
C GLN A 71 21.60 -12.46 30.97
N ALA A 72 22.21 -11.38 31.48
CA ALA A 72 23.62 -10.97 31.43
C ALA A 72 24.44 -10.94 30.10
N THR A 73 24.49 -9.79 29.44
CA THR A 73 25.75 -9.06 29.16
C THR A 73 25.48 -7.55 29.23
N SER A 74 26.44 -6.81 29.80
CA SER A 74 26.37 -5.40 30.10
C SER A 74 26.49 -4.51 28.85
N ASN A 75 25.63 -3.48 28.80
CA ASN A 75 25.77 -2.24 28.05
C ASN A 75 25.85 -2.33 26.51
N ILE A 76 24.74 -2.66 25.88
CA ILE A 76 24.03 -1.86 24.86
C ILE A 76 22.68 -2.58 24.70
N ILE A 77 21.60 -1.96 25.14
CA ILE A 77 20.27 -2.37 24.66
C ILE A 77 20.17 -1.77 23.27
N VAL A 78 20.44 -2.54 22.22
CA VAL A 78 19.94 -2.18 20.89
C VAL A 78 18.44 -2.41 20.98
N PHE A 79 17.72 -1.40 21.45
CA PHE A 79 16.35 -1.21 21.04
C PHE A 79 16.42 -1.08 19.52
N ASP A 80 16.09 -2.13 18.78
CA ASP A 80 15.59 -1.96 17.42
C ASP A 80 14.09 -2.28 17.37
N PRO A 81 13.22 -1.49 18.05
CA PRO A 81 11.81 -1.39 17.72
C PRO A 81 11.68 -0.45 16.50
N GLY A 82 12.44 -0.74 15.44
CA GLY A 82 12.86 0.23 14.43
C GLY A 82 11.76 1.23 14.06
N GLU A 83 12.04 2.50 14.30
CA GLU A 83 11.18 3.59 13.87
C GLU A 83 11.03 3.49 12.34
N TRP A 84 9.78 3.37 11.89
CA TRP A 84 9.46 3.26 10.47
C TRP A 84 9.06 4.63 9.95
N ASP A 85 9.90 5.18 9.09
CA ASP A 85 9.52 6.25 8.18
C ASP A 85 8.38 5.73 7.29
N SER A 86 7.17 6.23 7.51
CA SER A 86 5.98 5.77 6.79
C SER A 86 5.65 6.71 5.65
N VAL A 87 5.50 6.17 4.45
CA VAL A 87 5.14 6.90 3.24
C VAL A 87 3.97 6.20 2.53
N PHE A 88 3.05 7.00 2.00
CA PHE A 88 1.84 6.50 1.36
C PHE A 88 1.88 6.78 -0.14
N CYS A 89 1.63 5.76 -0.95
CA CYS A 89 1.74 5.79 -2.40
C CYS A 89 0.41 5.43 -3.04
N GLU A 90 -0.08 6.31 -3.91
CA GLU A 90 -1.34 6.14 -4.64
C GLU A 90 -1.20 6.64 -6.08
N ALA A 91 -2.12 6.19 -6.93
CA ALA A 91 -2.25 6.67 -8.29
C ALA A 91 -3.72 6.92 -8.61
N TYR A 92 -3.96 7.85 -9.53
CA TYR A 92 -5.30 8.21 -9.97
C TYR A 92 -5.34 8.29 -11.49
N GLN A 93 -6.40 7.76 -12.10
CA GLN A 93 -6.63 7.86 -13.53
C GLN A 93 -7.92 8.64 -13.78
N THR A 94 -7.82 9.68 -14.62
CA THR A 94 -8.97 10.46 -15.10
C THR A 94 -9.73 9.71 -16.19
N GLU A 95 -10.90 10.25 -16.56
CA GLU A 95 -11.69 9.77 -17.69
C GLU A 95 -10.97 9.93 -19.04
N ASP A 96 -10.14 10.97 -19.19
CA ASP A 96 -9.31 11.21 -20.37
C ASP A 96 -8.05 10.31 -20.44
N ALA A 97 -8.05 9.21 -19.68
CA ALA A 97 -6.93 8.28 -19.50
C ALA A 97 -5.66 8.88 -18.90
N SER A 98 -5.67 10.16 -18.52
CA SER A 98 -4.58 10.83 -17.82
C SER A 98 -4.30 10.18 -16.46
N VAL A 99 -3.05 9.89 -16.14
CA VAL A 99 -2.68 9.25 -14.86
C VAL A 99 -1.79 10.17 -14.03
N GLY A 100 -2.14 10.36 -12.76
CA GLY A 100 -1.34 11.03 -11.76
C GLY A 100 -0.82 10.06 -10.70
N LEU A 101 0.31 10.41 -10.10
CA LEU A 101 0.92 9.69 -8.98
C LEU A 101 1.05 10.60 -7.77
N GLY A 102 0.87 10.01 -6.58
CA GLY A 102 0.91 10.70 -5.30
C GLY A 102 1.82 9.97 -4.31
N VAL A 103 2.74 10.71 -3.71
CA VAL A 103 3.58 10.26 -2.59
C VAL A 103 3.36 11.20 -1.42
N TRP A 104 2.87 10.67 -0.31
CA TRP A 104 2.54 11.45 0.88
C TRP A 104 3.38 11.00 2.07
N TRP A 105 4.11 11.94 2.66
CA TRP A 105 4.96 11.79 3.84
C TRP A 105 4.36 12.43 5.10
N GLY A 106 3.43 13.37 4.93
CA GLY A 106 2.85 14.16 6.00
C GLY A 106 2.25 15.46 5.50
N ASP A 107 1.54 16.16 6.37
CA ASP A 107 0.98 17.48 6.02
C ASP A 107 2.09 18.49 5.77
N SER A 108 2.00 19.18 4.62
CA SER A 108 3.00 20.18 4.19
C SER A 108 4.45 19.68 4.13
N ASP A 109 4.66 18.36 4.05
CA ASP A 109 5.99 17.81 3.94
C ASP A 109 6.60 18.12 2.56
N PRO A 110 7.81 18.72 2.48
CA PRO A 110 8.42 19.09 1.21
C PRO A 110 8.77 17.89 0.32
N ARG A 111 8.75 16.67 0.86
CA ARG A 111 8.97 15.41 0.12
C ARG A 111 7.70 14.91 -0.55
N ASN A 112 6.54 15.53 -0.31
CA ASN A 112 5.30 15.16 -0.97
C ASN A 112 5.42 15.34 -2.48
N VAL A 113 5.05 14.31 -3.23
CA VAL A 113 5.11 14.32 -4.69
C VAL A 113 3.70 14.26 -5.25
N SER A 114 3.39 15.19 -6.13
CA SER A 114 2.20 15.18 -6.97
C SER A 114 2.65 15.45 -8.40
N GLU A 115 2.68 14.41 -9.22
CA GLU A 115 3.21 14.47 -10.57
C GLU A 115 2.25 13.77 -11.55
N ARG A 116 2.30 14.21 -12.79
CA ARG A 116 1.68 13.52 -13.91
C ARG A 116 2.55 12.33 -14.31
N CYS A 117 1.95 11.17 -14.55
CA CYS A 117 2.65 9.94 -14.90
C CYS A 117 3.35 10.12 -16.27
N PRO A 118 4.69 10.02 -16.34
CA PRO A 118 5.38 10.27 -17.60
C PRO A 118 5.38 9.02 -18.50
N GLY A 119 5.26 9.23 -19.81
CA GLY A 119 5.27 8.17 -20.82
C GLY A 119 3.87 7.62 -21.12
N VAL A 120 3.76 6.32 -21.42
CA VAL A 120 2.47 5.66 -21.68
C VAL A 120 1.68 5.57 -20.38
N GLU A 121 0.58 6.30 -20.28
CA GLU A 121 -0.18 6.44 -19.04
C GLU A 121 -1.05 5.20 -18.80
N SER A 122 -0.73 4.48 -17.73
CA SER A 122 -1.57 3.42 -17.18
C SER A 122 -1.55 3.50 -15.65
N LEU A 123 -2.63 3.06 -15.01
CA LEU A 123 -2.73 3.10 -13.55
C LEU A 123 -1.59 2.32 -12.88
N ASP A 124 -1.27 1.13 -13.41
CA ASP A 124 -0.16 0.28 -12.95
C ASP A 124 1.18 1.02 -12.99
N ARG A 125 1.45 1.72 -14.09
CA ARG A 125 2.65 2.55 -14.23
C ARG A 125 2.68 3.69 -13.22
N GLY A 126 1.54 4.37 -13.02
CA GLY A 126 1.41 5.44 -12.03
C GLY A 126 1.75 4.94 -10.61
N LEU A 127 1.26 3.76 -10.24
CA LEU A 127 1.56 3.12 -8.96
C LEU A 127 3.05 2.78 -8.83
N MET A 128 3.66 2.17 -9.85
CA MET A 128 5.09 1.88 -9.84
C MET A 128 5.94 3.15 -9.74
N ALA A 129 5.55 4.19 -10.48
CA ALA A 129 6.25 5.47 -10.45
C ALA A 129 6.10 6.17 -9.09
N ALA A 130 4.94 6.08 -8.42
CA ALA A 130 4.75 6.56 -7.05
C ALA A 130 5.74 5.90 -6.09
N VAL A 131 5.89 4.57 -6.17
CA VAL A 131 6.82 3.82 -5.32
C VAL A 131 8.27 4.20 -5.61
N VAL A 132 8.65 4.36 -6.88
CA VAL A 132 9.99 4.84 -7.26
C VAL A 132 10.25 6.22 -6.66
N ARG A 133 9.31 7.17 -6.78
CA ARG A 133 9.42 8.50 -6.18
C ARG A 133 9.52 8.45 -4.66
N ALA A 134 8.76 7.58 -4.00
CA ALA A 134 8.88 7.37 -2.57
C ALA A 134 10.29 6.91 -2.17
N LEU A 135 10.87 5.98 -2.93
CA LEU A 135 12.24 5.49 -2.70
C LEU A 135 13.33 6.54 -3.00
N GLU A 136 13.11 7.44 -3.97
CA GLU A 136 14.02 8.55 -4.29
C GLU A 136 14.00 9.66 -3.22
N THR A 137 12.83 9.92 -2.63
CA THR A 137 12.61 10.99 -1.63
C THR A 137 12.92 10.58 -0.20
N VAL A 138 13.38 9.34 0.00
CA VAL A 138 13.73 8.80 1.33
C VAL A 138 14.76 9.71 2.00
N PRO A 139 14.47 10.23 3.21
CA PRO A 139 15.39 11.13 3.91
C PRO A 139 16.70 10.40 4.26
N PRO A 140 17.84 11.09 4.33
CA PRO A 140 19.04 10.53 4.93
C PRO A 140 18.77 10.19 6.39
N GLY A 141 19.20 9.01 6.85
CA GLY A 141 18.94 8.54 8.21
C GLY A 141 18.98 7.02 8.30
N ASN A 142 18.76 6.51 9.51
CA ASN A 142 18.83 5.07 9.83
C ASN A 142 17.46 4.41 9.98
N ALA A 143 16.37 5.19 10.01
CA ALA A 143 15.00 4.68 10.15
C ALA A 143 14.62 3.73 9.00
N SER A 144 13.93 2.64 9.29
CA SER A 144 13.47 1.73 8.23
C SER A 144 12.30 2.35 7.47
N LEU A 145 12.07 1.96 6.22
CA LEU A 145 11.05 2.57 5.36
C LEU A 145 9.84 1.65 5.21
N LYS A 146 8.64 2.18 5.51
CA LYS A 146 7.37 1.49 5.28
C LYS A 146 6.60 2.20 4.16
N ILE A 147 6.47 1.54 3.02
CA ILE A 147 5.70 2.04 1.87
C ILE A 147 4.31 1.42 1.91
N THR A 148 3.30 2.26 2.05
CA THR A 148 1.90 1.85 2.23
C THR A 148 1.08 2.22 0.99
N THR A 149 0.23 1.31 0.52
CA THR A 149 -0.67 1.55 -0.63
C THR A 149 -1.99 0.80 -0.47
N THR A 150 -3.08 1.33 -1.03
CA THR A 150 -4.37 0.64 -1.09
C THR A 150 -4.48 -0.32 -2.28
N SER A 151 -3.51 -0.32 -3.20
CA SER A 151 -3.52 -1.16 -4.39
C SER A 151 -2.76 -2.48 -4.21
N LEU A 152 -3.48 -3.61 -4.16
CA LEU A 152 -2.89 -4.95 -4.23
C LEU A 152 -2.10 -5.17 -5.54
N ARG A 153 -2.53 -4.53 -6.63
CA ARG A 153 -1.81 -4.59 -7.91
C ARG A 153 -0.42 -3.98 -7.80
N CYS A 154 -0.27 -2.88 -7.08
CA CYS A 154 1.02 -2.26 -6.81
C CYS A 154 1.99 -3.25 -6.13
N ILE A 155 1.54 -3.94 -5.08
CA ILE A 155 2.34 -4.95 -4.37
C ILE A 155 2.77 -6.08 -5.32
N SER A 156 1.86 -6.57 -6.15
CA SER A 156 2.16 -7.62 -7.14
C SER A 156 3.21 -7.15 -8.16
N LEU A 157 3.11 -5.93 -8.67
CA LEU A 157 4.10 -5.35 -9.60
C LEU A 157 5.48 -5.20 -8.97
N ILE A 158 5.55 -4.79 -7.69
CA ILE A 158 6.80 -4.74 -6.93
C ILE A 158 7.42 -6.13 -6.79
N GLN A 159 6.62 -7.13 -6.43
CA GLN A 159 7.07 -8.52 -6.32
C GLN A 159 7.61 -9.05 -7.66
N GLN A 160 6.91 -8.79 -8.77
CA GLN A 160 7.37 -9.14 -10.11
C GLN A 160 8.69 -8.45 -10.47
N SER A 161 8.83 -7.15 -10.16
CA SER A 161 10.05 -6.36 -10.38
C SER A 161 11.25 -6.89 -9.58
N VAL A 162 10.99 -7.33 -8.35
CA VAL A 162 12.01 -7.96 -7.49
C VAL A 162 12.43 -9.32 -8.04
N ASN A 163 11.47 -10.13 -8.51
CA ASN A 163 11.75 -11.44 -9.07
C ASN A 163 12.53 -11.34 -10.40
N LEU A 164 12.21 -10.33 -11.23
CA LEU A 164 12.97 -9.98 -12.44
C LEU A 164 14.47 -9.79 -12.18
N MET A 165 14.84 -9.21 -11.03
CA MET A 165 16.25 -9.02 -10.68
C MET A 165 16.91 -10.27 -10.10
N LYS A 166 16.12 -11.20 -9.55
CA LYS A 166 16.62 -12.47 -8.98
C LYS A 166 16.84 -13.52 -10.05
N ALA A 167 15.97 -13.54 -11.07
CA ALA A 167 16.07 -14.44 -12.19
C ALA A 167 16.96 -13.81 -13.28
N GLU A 168 17.87 -14.58 -13.86
CA GLU A 168 18.57 -14.19 -15.10
C GLU A 168 17.65 -14.25 -16.34
N THR A 169 16.32 -14.28 -16.16
CA THR A 169 15.33 -14.43 -17.22
C THR A 169 14.22 -13.39 -17.15
N VAL A 170 13.71 -13.05 -18.34
CA VAL A 170 12.66 -12.06 -18.58
C VAL A 170 11.36 -12.54 -17.94
N ALA A 171 10.86 -11.84 -16.93
CA ALA A 171 9.61 -12.20 -16.28
C ALA A 171 8.42 -11.98 -17.23
N GLU A 172 7.63 -13.04 -17.41
CA GLU A 172 6.27 -12.93 -17.90
C GLU A 172 5.46 -12.03 -16.95
N GLY A 173 4.96 -10.91 -17.46
CA GLY A 173 3.97 -10.08 -16.75
C GLY A 173 4.24 -8.58 -16.73
N VAL A 174 5.51 -8.16 -16.80
CA VAL A 174 5.84 -6.72 -16.85
C VAL A 174 5.77 -6.23 -18.28
N LYS A 175 4.94 -5.20 -18.53
CA LYS A 175 4.80 -4.58 -19.85
C LYS A 175 6.13 -3.95 -20.27
N GLN A 176 6.49 -4.04 -21.55
CA GLN A 176 7.76 -3.52 -22.06
C GLN A 176 7.98 -2.03 -21.74
N HIS A 177 6.93 -1.21 -21.76
CA HIS A 177 7.03 0.21 -21.42
C HIS A 177 7.26 0.49 -19.93
N ASP A 178 6.97 -0.48 -19.06
CA ASP A 178 7.19 -0.38 -17.61
C ASP A 178 8.51 -1.01 -17.15
N MET A 179 9.20 -1.71 -18.06
CA MET A 179 10.50 -2.33 -17.81
C MET A 179 11.55 -1.39 -17.20
N PRO A 180 11.63 -0.09 -17.59
CA PRO A 180 12.58 0.82 -16.96
C PRO A 180 12.28 1.04 -15.47
N LEU A 181 11.01 1.20 -15.08
CA LEU A 181 10.61 1.30 -13.68
C LEU A 181 10.84 -0.01 -12.94
N ALA A 182 10.48 -1.14 -13.57
CA ALA A 182 10.65 -2.48 -13.00
C ALA A 182 12.12 -2.84 -12.74
N THR A 183 13.04 -2.31 -13.55
CA THR A 183 14.50 -2.49 -13.36
C THR A 183 15.07 -1.53 -12.33
N TYR A 184 14.55 -0.29 -12.27
CA TYR A 184 15.07 0.75 -11.40
C TYR A 184 14.64 0.59 -9.94
N LEU A 185 13.37 0.27 -9.71
CA LEU A 185 12.79 0.05 -8.38
C LEU A 185 13.63 -0.89 -7.49
N PRO A 186 13.98 -2.11 -7.91
CA PRO A 186 14.78 -3.02 -7.07
C PRO A 186 16.20 -2.53 -6.83
N ARG A 187 16.77 -1.70 -7.73
CA ARG A 187 18.09 -1.06 -7.51
C ARG A 187 18.03 -0.01 -6.40
N LEU A 188 16.95 0.79 -6.35
CA LEU A 188 16.72 1.73 -5.25
C LEU A 188 16.53 1.00 -3.92
N ILE A 189 15.76 -0.08 -3.90
CA ILE A 189 15.61 -0.92 -2.69
C ILE A 189 16.97 -1.43 -2.22
N LEU A 190 17.79 -1.97 -3.12
CA LEU A 190 19.15 -2.42 -2.81
C LEU A 190 20.01 -1.29 -2.24
N GLN A 191 19.92 -0.08 -2.81
CA GLN A 191 20.67 1.08 -2.33
C GLN A 191 20.28 1.46 -0.90
N ILE A 192 18.99 1.44 -0.57
CA ILE A 192 18.50 1.68 0.79
C ILE A 192 19.00 0.59 1.75
N ARG A 193 18.94 -0.68 1.33
CA ARG A 193 19.43 -1.81 2.14
C ARG A 193 20.93 -1.79 2.38
N ARG A 194 21.72 -1.35 1.40
CA ARG A 194 23.17 -1.14 1.56
C ARG A 194 23.51 -0.07 2.58
N ARG A 195 22.59 0.83 2.89
CA ARG A 195 22.70 1.81 3.99
C ARG A 195 22.27 1.22 5.34
N GLY A 196 21.99 -0.08 5.42
CA GLY A 196 21.56 -0.77 6.64
C GLY A 196 20.07 -0.65 6.95
N ARG A 197 19.27 -0.06 6.06
CA ARG A 197 17.85 0.19 6.29
C ARG A 197 16.97 -0.94 5.75
N ARG A 198 15.87 -1.24 6.42
CA ARG A 198 14.86 -2.19 5.91
C ARG A 198 13.80 -1.44 5.09
N VAL A 199 13.18 -2.15 4.15
CA VAL A 199 12.05 -1.66 3.36
C VAL A 199 10.92 -2.67 3.50
N CYS A 200 9.76 -2.21 3.96
CA CYS A 200 8.54 -3.00 4.08
C CYS A 200 7.47 -2.39 3.16
N PHE A 201 6.71 -3.26 2.49
CA PHE A 201 5.55 -2.86 1.70
C PHE A 201 4.28 -3.33 2.40
N LYS A 202 3.38 -2.40 2.73
CA LYS A 202 2.10 -2.67 3.40
C LYS A 202 0.94 -2.43 2.45
N HIS A 203 0.06 -3.42 2.31
CA HIS A 203 -1.25 -3.21 1.70
C HIS A 203 -2.27 -2.80 2.76
N VAL A 204 -3.03 -1.74 2.49
CA VAL A 204 -4.12 -1.30 3.35
C VAL A 204 -5.39 -2.07 3.03
N LYS A 205 -5.85 -2.87 4.00
CA LYS A 205 -7.10 -3.66 3.89
C LYS A 205 -8.26 -3.04 4.62
N ASP A 206 -7.98 -2.49 5.80
CA ASP A 206 -9.02 -2.09 6.72
C ASP A 206 -9.67 -0.79 6.25
N PHE A 207 -10.99 -0.77 6.24
CA PHE A 207 -11.75 0.38 5.78
C PHE A 207 -11.41 1.66 6.55
N SER A 208 -11.15 1.55 7.86
CA SER A 208 -10.69 2.65 8.71
C SER A 208 -9.34 3.21 8.25
N GLU A 209 -8.39 2.34 7.91
CA GLU A 209 -7.08 2.75 7.40
C GLU A 209 -7.18 3.36 5.99
N ILE A 210 -8.07 2.85 5.12
CA ILE A 210 -8.34 3.45 3.80
C ILE A 210 -8.88 4.87 3.93
N GLN A 211 -9.63 5.16 4.98
CA GLN A 211 -10.17 6.48 5.27
C GLN A 211 -9.21 7.38 6.08
N SER A 212 -8.02 6.89 6.40
CA SER A 212 -7.02 7.66 7.14
C SER A 212 -6.64 8.95 6.40
N PRO A 213 -6.28 10.02 7.12
CA PRO A 213 -5.76 11.25 6.52
C PRO A 213 -4.58 11.00 5.59
N CYS A 214 -3.72 10.04 5.93
CA CYS A 214 -2.53 9.70 5.16
C CYS A 214 -2.86 9.15 3.76
N VAL A 215 -3.78 8.19 3.68
CA VAL A 215 -4.24 7.64 2.39
C VAL A 215 -4.99 8.69 1.58
N LYS A 216 -5.82 9.51 2.24
CA LYS A 216 -6.52 10.62 1.59
C LYS A 216 -5.53 11.65 1.00
N GLY A 217 -4.47 11.98 1.74
CA GLY A 217 -3.40 12.86 1.29
C GLY A 217 -2.70 12.31 0.04
N ALA A 218 -2.32 11.03 0.04
CA ALA A 218 -1.71 10.39 -1.13
C ALA A 218 -2.66 10.39 -2.35
N ARG A 219 -3.94 10.08 -2.15
CA ARG A 219 -4.96 10.12 -3.22
C ARG A 219 -5.18 11.52 -3.78
N GLN A 220 -5.20 12.53 -2.91
CA GLN A 220 -5.33 13.93 -3.31
C GLN A 220 -4.14 14.37 -4.16
N LEU A 221 -2.92 14.05 -3.74
CA LEU A 221 -1.71 14.34 -4.52
C LEU A 221 -1.72 13.64 -5.89
N ALA A 222 -2.20 12.39 -5.95
CA ALA A 222 -2.35 11.66 -7.20
C ALA A 222 -3.42 12.29 -8.11
N PHE A 223 -4.56 12.69 -7.54
CA PHE A 223 -5.61 13.40 -8.26
C PHE A 223 -5.08 14.71 -8.87
N GLU A 224 -4.43 15.55 -8.07
CA GLU A 224 -3.82 16.80 -8.54
C GLU A 224 -2.75 16.54 -9.60
N GLY A 225 -1.93 15.50 -9.41
CA GLY A 225 -0.89 15.10 -10.34
C GLY A 225 -1.45 14.74 -11.72
N ALA A 226 -2.65 14.16 -11.78
CA ALA A 226 -3.28 13.76 -13.03
C ALA A 226 -3.65 14.95 -13.93
N TYR A 227 -3.78 16.15 -13.37
CA TYR A 227 -4.07 17.38 -14.12
C TYR A 227 -2.85 18.27 -14.36
N LYS A 228 -1.66 17.87 -13.90
CA LYS A 228 -0.42 18.59 -14.19
C LYS A 228 0.07 18.29 -15.61
N GLU A 229 0.86 19.20 -16.16
CA GLU A 229 1.53 18.96 -17.44
C GLU A 229 2.57 17.83 -17.30
N THR A 230 2.48 16.82 -18.17
CA THR A 230 3.56 15.84 -18.31
C THR A 230 4.75 16.49 -19.00
N SER A 231 5.89 16.48 -18.33
CA SER A 231 7.18 16.53 -19.01
C SER A 231 7.23 15.30 -19.93
N ARG A 232 6.94 15.45 -21.23
CA ARG A 232 6.92 14.36 -22.24
C ARG A 232 8.23 13.58 -22.37
N LYS A 233 9.26 13.92 -21.60
CA LYS A 233 10.40 13.02 -21.38
C LYS A 233 9.90 11.85 -20.53
N ALA A 234 9.49 10.77 -21.20
CA ALA A 234 9.39 9.43 -20.61
C ALA A 234 10.58 9.25 -19.66
N TRP A 235 10.38 8.63 -18.49
CA TRP A 235 11.44 8.29 -17.52
C TRP A 235 12.73 7.98 -18.28
N GLY A 236 13.57 9.00 -18.38
CA GLY A 236 14.65 9.06 -19.35
C GLY A 236 15.82 8.40 -18.70
N PHE A 237 15.81 7.07 -18.64
CA PHE A 237 17.03 6.37 -18.34
C PHE A 237 17.94 6.64 -19.54
N PRO A 238 19.06 7.35 -19.38
CA PRO A 238 20.06 7.32 -20.41
C PRO A 238 20.44 5.85 -20.61
N GLU A 239 20.69 5.44 -21.85
CA GLU A 239 21.26 4.14 -22.21
C GLU A 239 22.70 3.97 -21.67
N THR A 240 23.03 4.57 -20.52
CA THR A 240 24.26 4.26 -19.82
C THR A 240 24.16 2.81 -19.39
N ASN A 241 25.02 2.01 -19.99
CA ASN A 241 25.47 0.69 -19.56
C ASN A 241 25.51 0.58 -18.03
N ILE A 242 24.37 0.29 -17.40
CA ILE A 242 24.37 -0.22 -16.03
C ILE A 242 24.60 -1.71 -16.21
N GLY A 243 25.88 -2.05 -16.36
CA GLY A 243 26.37 -3.39 -16.55
C GLY A 243 25.62 -4.35 -15.63
N ILE A 244 24.98 -5.33 -16.26
CA ILE A 244 24.44 -6.49 -15.56
C ILE A 244 25.66 -7.32 -15.16
N THR A 245 26.40 -6.87 -14.15
CA THR A 245 27.40 -7.73 -13.51
C THR A 245 26.62 -8.60 -12.54
N GLY A 246 26.30 -9.81 -13.00
CA GLY A 246 25.71 -10.84 -12.17
C GLY A 246 26.59 -11.08 -10.96
N GLY A 247 26.05 -10.90 -9.76
CA GLY A 247 26.77 -11.25 -8.53
C GLY A 247 26.58 -10.37 -7.32
N ILE A 248 25.40 -9.80 -7.02
CA ILE A 248 25.12 -9.21 -5.68
C ILE A 248 23.66 -9.44 -5.21
N TYR A 249 23.07 -10.61 -5.48
CA TYR A 249 21.61 -10.82 -5.33
C TYR A 249 21.15 -11.43 -4.00
N SER A 250 22.07 -11.80 -3.09
CA SER A 250 21.68 -12.38 -1.78
C SER A 250 20.91 -11.40 -0.89
N SER A 251 21.10 -10.09 -1.08
CA SER A 251 20.47 -9.06 -0.24
C SER A 251 19.00 -8.80 -0.58
N ILE A 252 18.44 -9.17 -1.75
CA ILE A 252 17.01 -8.89 -2.03
C ILE A 252 16.07 -9.92 -1.38
N ALA A 253 16.59 -11.06 -0.89
CA ALA A 253 15.79 -12.19 -0.43
C ALA A 253 14.87 -11.89 0.78
N SER A 254 15.17 -10.87 1.59
CA SER A 254 14.45 -10.56 2.85
C SER A 254 13.46 -9.38 2.75
N LEU A 255 12.84 -9.15 1.58
CA LEU A 255 11.77 -8.14 1.49
C LEU A 255 10.52 -8.66 2.20
N GLU A 256 10.00 -7.86 3.14
CA GLU A 256 8.79 -8.16 3.89
C GLU A 256 7.59 -7.51 3.21
N PHE A 257 6.56 -8.32 2.96
CA PHE A 257 5.28 -7.88 2.44
C PHE A 257 4.22 -8.16 3.50
N GLU A 258 3.60 -7.10 4.01
CA GLU A 258 2.40 -7.21 4.85
C GLU A 258 1.21 -7.28 3.90
N LEU A 259 0.84 -8.52 3.56
CA LEU A 259 -0.23 -8.84 2.61
C LEU A 259 -1.60 -8.93 3.22
#